data_AF-A0A970PQ92-F1
#
_entry.id   AF-A0A970PQ92-F1
#
_cell.length_a   1.000
_cell.length_b   1.000
_cell.length_c   1.000
_cell.angle_alpha   90.00
_cell.angle_beta   90.00
_cell.angle_gamma   90.00
#
_symmetry.space_group_name_H-M   'P 1'
#
loop_
_entity.id
_entity.type
_entity.pdbx_description
1 polymer ?
#
loop_
_entity_poly.entity_id
_entity_poly.type
_entity_poly.pdbx_seq_one_letter_code
_entity_poly.pdbx_strand_id
1 'polypeptide(L)'
;MDHKKLLITETILRDAHQSLAATRMRTDEMLPAASLLDSIGYWSLEVWGGATFDTCLRFLNEDPWERLRTLKKAMPNTKLQMLLRGQNLLGYKHYSDDVVEEFVRLSIKNGIDVV
;
A
#
# COMPACT_ATOMS: atom_id res chain seq x y z
N MET A 1 -20.31 12.35 -26.11
CA MET A 1 -19.31 12.15 -25.04
C MET A 1 -18.34 11.11 -25.53
N ASP A 2 -17.04 11.39 -25.47
CA ASP A 2 -15.98 10.47 -25.90
C ASP A 2 -15.97 9.23 -24.98
N HIS A 3 -16.06 8.02 -25.52
CA HIS A 3 -16.18 6.78 -24.74
C HIS A 3 -14.82 6.37 -24.13
N LYS A 4 -14.36 7.11 -23.12
CA LYS A 4 -13.12 6.80 -22.40
C LYS A 4 -13.31 5.60 -21.46
N LYS A 5 -12.33 4.70 -21.46
CA LYS A 5 -12.30 3.53 -20.55
C LYS A 5 -12.23 4.00 -19.09
N LEU A 6 -13.14 3.50 -18.25
CA LEU A 6 -13.10 3.71 -16.80
C LEU A 6 -11.92 2.92 -16.21
N LEU A 7 -11.16 3.59 -15.36
CA LEU A 7 -10.01 3.02 -14.65
C LEU A 7 -10.42 2.72 -13.20
N ILE A 8 -10.00 1.57 -12.69
CA ILE A 8 -10.41 1.08 -11.36
C ILE A 8 -9.17 0.89 -10.49
N THR A 9 -9.24 1.39 -9.26
CA THR A 9 -8.28 1.07 -8.18
C THR A 9 -8.94 0.08 -7.23
N GLU A 10 -8.23 -0.99 -6.94
CA GLU A 10 -8.65 -2.00 -5.97
C GLU A 10 -7.99 -1.74 -4.61
N THR A 11 -8.74 -1.91 -3.52
CA THR A 11 -8.31 -1.54 -2.15
C THR A 11 -8.33 -2.71 -1.18
N ILE A 12 -8.56 -3.93 -1.67
CA ILE A 12 -8.65 -5.15 -0.85
C ILE A 12 -7.44 -5.38 0.07
N LEU A 13 -6.24 -4.96 -0.35
CA LEU A 13 -4.99 -5.15 0.39
C LEU A 13 -4.65 -4.00 1.38
N ARG A 14 -5.45 -2.93 1.42
CA ARG A 14 -5.27 -1.79 2.34
C ARG A 14 -6.59 -1.38 3.00
N ASP A 15 -7.44 -0.62 2.31
CA ASP A 15 -8.58 0.03 2.95
C ASP A 15 -9.71 -0.93 3.31
N ALA A 16 -9.92 -1.98 2.51
CA ALA A 16 -11.03 -2.90 2.74
C ALA A 16 -10.90 -3.60 4.11
N HIS A 17 -9.75 -4.21 4.39
CA HIS A 17 -9.51 -4.88 5.68
C HIS A 17 -9.25 -3.88 6.82
N GLN A 18 -8.73 -2.69 6.53
CA GLN A 18 -8.68 -1.60 7.51
C GLN A 18 -10.09 -1.22 7.99
N SER A 19 -11.03 -1.11 7.06
CA SER A 19 -12.41 -0.70 7.32
C SER A 19 -13.27 -1.81 7.94
N LEU A 20 -13.06 -3.06 7.50
CA LEU A 20 -13.93 -4.19 7.85
C LEU A 20 -13.35 -5.11 8.93
N ALA A 21 -12.03 -5.12 9.10
CA ALA A 21 -11.33 -6.11 9.93
C ALA A 21 -10.17 -5.50 10.72
N ALA A 22 -10.28 -4.23 11.11
CA ALA A 22 -9.32 -3.52 11.97
C ALA A 22 -7.85 -3.66 11.50
N THR A 23 -7.64 -3.70 10.19
CA THR A 23 -6.33 -3.76 9.53
C THR A 23 -5.55 -5.06 9.76
N ARG A 24 -6.21 -6.16 10.16
CA ARG A 24 -5.54 -7.37 10.67
C ARG A 24 -5.13 -8.41 9.62
N MET A 25 -5.29 -8.13 8.34
CA MET A 25 -4.84 -9.03 7.29
C MET A 25 -3.30 -9.12 7.29
N ARG A 26 -2.78 -10.35 7.39
CA ARG A 26 -1.35 -10.65 7.40
C ARG A 26 -0.80 -10.79 5.99
N THR A 27 0.52 -10.60 5.84
CA THR A 27 1.15 -10.68 4.51
C THR A 27 0.97 -12.06 3.87
N ASP A 28 1.05 -13.15 4.64
CA ASP A 28 0.85 -14.51 4.15
C ASP A 28 -0.58 -14.80 3.69
N GLU A 29 -1.59 -14.10 4.22
CA GLU A 29 -2.98 -14.18 3.76
C GLU A 29 -3.22 -13.39 2.46
N MET A 30 -2.44 -12.35 2.20
CA MET A 30 -2.52 -11.54 0.98
C MET A 30 -1.94 -12.27 -0.24
N LEU A 31 -0.79 -12.93 -0.05
CA LEU A 31 0.02 -13.50 -1.13
C LEU A 31 -0.68 -14.50 -2.05
N PRO A 32 -1.56 -15.40 -1.56
CA PRO A 32 -2.28 -16.33 -2.43
C PRO A 32 -3.11 -15.65 -3.53
N ALA A 33 -3.59 -14.42 -3.30
CA ALA A 33 -4.37 -13.66 -4.27
C ALA A 33 -3.51 -12.74 -5.16
N ALA A 34 -2.24 -12.54 -4.85
CA ALA A 34 -1.39 -11.52 -5.49
C ALA A 34 -1.29 -11.70 -7.01
N SER A 35 -1.01 -12.92 -7.48
CA SER A 35 -0.89 -13.18 -8.93
C SER A 35 -2.20 -12.98 -9.68
N LEU A 36 -3.35 -13.26 -9.03
CA LEU A 36 -4.66 -13.01 -9.61
C LEU A 36 -4.90 -11.50 -9.72
N LEU A 37 -4.73 -10.78 -8.61
CA LEU A 37 -4.90 -9.32 -8.54
C LEU A 37 -4.04 -8.60 -9.58
N ASP A 38 -2.79 -9.04 -9.77
CA ASP A 38 -1.87 -8.46 -10.74
C ASP A 38 -2.29 -8.67 -12.21
N SER A 39 -3.11 -9.68 -12.48
CA SER A 39 -3.55 -10.04 -13.85
C SER A 39 -4.86 -9.39 -14.29
N ILE A 40 -5.63 -8.79 -13.36
CA ILE A 40 -6.98 -8.26 -13.65
C ILE A 40 -6.93 -7.01 -14.54
N GLY A 41 -5.85 -6.23 -14.48
CA GLY A 41 -5.71 -4.98 -15.23
C GLY A 41 -6.30 -3.76 -14.52
N TYR A 42 -6.24 -3.73 -13.18
CA TYR A 42 -6.49 -2.52 -12.39
C TYR A 42 -5.54 -1.39 -12.79
N TRP A 43 -5.98 -0.15 -12.61
CA TRP A 43 -5.10 1.00 -12.78
C TRP A 43 -4.05 1.07 -11.67
N SER A 44 -4.45 0.74 -10.44
CA SER A 44 -3.55 0.52 -9.32
C SER A 44 -4.18 -0.42 -8.29
N LEU A 45 -3.33 -0.99 -7.44
CA LEU A 45 -3.72 -1.70 -6.22
C LEU A 45 -3.25 -0.88 -5.03
N GLU A 46 -4.17 -0.49 -4.16
CA GLU A 46 -3.82 0.16 -2.91
C GLU A 46 -3.44 -0.89 -1.87
N VAL A 47 -2.17 -0.87 -1.45
CA VAL A 47 -1.58 -1.98 -0.68
C VAL A 47 -0.80 -1.53 0.56
N TRP A 48 -0.60 -0.23 0.74
CA TRP A 48 0.29 0.29 1.78
C TRP A 48 -0.15 1.66 2.31
N GLY A 49 0.49 2.12 3.39
CA GLY A 49 0.11 3.35 4.06
C GLY A 49 -1.16 3.22 4.92
N GLY A 50 -1.80 4.34 5.25
CA GLY A 50 -2.90 4.36 6.22
C GLY A 50 -2.50 3.73 7.56
N ALA A 51 -3.35 2.87 8.13
CA ALA A 51 -3.09 2.20 9.40
C ALA A 51 -2.25 0.92 9.27
N THR A 52 -1.91 0.49 8.05
CA THR A 52 -1.20 -0.78 7.82
C THR A 52 0.20 -0.75 8.41
N PHE A 53 0.89 0.38 8.37
CA PHE A 53 2.26 0.51 8.88
C PHE A 53 2.33 0.32 10.40
N ASP A 54 1.48 1.01 11.16
CA ASP A 54 1.36 0.80 12.61
C ASP A 54 0.91 -0.63 12.93
N THR A 55 -0.02 -1.18 12.16
CA THR A 55 -0.56 -2.53 12.42
C THR A 55 0.48 -3.63 12.20
N CYS A 56 1.32 -3.51 11.16
CA CYS A 56 2.43 -4.44 10.93
C CYS A 56 3.32 -4.53 12.18
N LEU A 57 3.76 -3.37 12.67
CA LEU A 57 4.68 -3.28 13.80
C LEU A 57 4.03 -3.65 15.14
N ARG A 58 2.83 -3.13 15.40
CA ARG A 58 2.19 -3.20 16.72
C ARG A 58 1.50 -4.53 16.98
N PHE A 59 0.97 -5.17 15.94
CA PHE A 59 0.02 -6.25 16.12
C PHE A 59 0.34 -7.53 15.34
N LEU A 60 0.99 -7.40 14.19
CA LEU A 60 1.26 -8.55 13.33
C LEU A 60 2.69 -9.06 13.49
N ASN A 61 3.55 -8.32 14.18
CA ASN A 61 4.98 -8.59 14.26
C ASN A 61 5.62 -8.74 12.87
N GLU A 62 5.24 -7.83 11.97
CA GLU A 62 5.72 -7.77 10.58
C GLU A 62 6.47 -6.46 10.32
N ASP A 63 7.50 -6.52 9.48
CA ASP A 63 8.14 -5.33 8.94
C ASP A 63 7.28 -4.77 7.78
N PRO A 64 6.74 -3.55 7.88
CA PRO A 64 5.92 -2.96 6.83
C PRO A 64 6.69 -2.76 5.51
N TRP A 65 8.01 -2.57 5.56
CA TRP A 65 8.84 -2.45 4.37
C TRP A 65 9.05 -3.79 3.69
N GLU A 66 9.18 -4.88 4.46
CA GLU A 66 9.28 -6.22 3.89
C GLU A 66 7.95 -6.66 3.27
N ARG A 67 6.81 -6.30 3.89
CA ARG A 67 5.49 -6.46 3.28
C ARG A 67 5.43 -5.78 1.91
N LEU A 68 5.84 -4.52 1.82
CA LEU A 68 5.85 -3.77 0.56
C LEU A 68 6.72 -4.45 -0.52
N ARG A 69 7.96 -4.82 -0.19
CA ARG A 69 8.86 -5.50 -1.13
C ARG A 69 8.31 -6.85 -1.59
N THR A 70 7.73 -7.61 -0.67
CA THR A 70 7.12 -8.91 -0.93
C THR A 70 5.92 -8.78 -1.88
N LEU A 71 5.05 -7.81 -1.64
CA LEU A 71 3.92 -7.50 -2.52
C LEU A 71 4.38 -6.99 -3.89
N LYS A 72 5.38 -6.11 -3.96
CA LYS A 72 5.93 -5.64 -5.24
C LYS A 72 6.54 -6.76 -6.06
N LYS A 73 7.23 -7.71 -5.41
CA LYS A 73 7.75 -8.90 -6.08
C LYS A 73 6.64 -9.82 -6.60
N ALA A 74 5.54 -9.95 -5.85
CA ALA A 74 4.41 -10.80 -6.22
C ALA A 74 3.48 -10.16 -7.27
N MET A 75 3.47 -8.82 -7.39
CA MET A 75 2.62 -8.05 -8.30
C MET A 75 3.46 -7.06 -9.14
N PRO A 76 4.30 -7.55 -10.07
CA PRO A 76 5.22 -6.72 -10.83
C PRO A 76 4.55 -5.84 -11.91
N ASN A 77 3.33 -6.17 -12.36
CA ASN A 77 2.70 -5.52 -13.51
C ASN A 77 1.77 -4.37 -13.13
N THR A 78 1.18 -4.42 -11.95
CA THR A 78 0.22 -3.42 -11.46
C THR A 78 0.92 -2.35 -10.63
N LYS A 79 0.46 -1.10 -10.76
CA LYS A 79 0.96 0.02 -9.94
C LYS A 79 0.56 -0.19 -8.49
N LEU A 80 1.51 -0.09 -7.57
CA LEU A 80 1.21 -0.10 -6.14
C LEU A 80 0.93 1.32 -5.65
N GLN A 81 -0.23 1.50 -5.04
CA GLN A 81 -0.66 2.76 -4.44
C GLN A 81 -0.57 2.68 -2.91
N MET A 82 -0.26 3.81 -2.29
CA MET A 82 -0.39 4.00 -0.85
C MET A 82 -1.29 5.18 -0.49
N LEU A 83 -1.74 5.21 0.76
CA LEU A 83 -2.32 6.40 1.38
C LEU A 83 -1.28 7.06 2.32
N LEU A 84 -0.90 8.31 2.03
CA LEU A 84 0.02 9.10 2.84
C LEU A 84 -0.65 10.36 3.41
N ARG A 85 -0.51 10.62 4.72
CA ARG A 85 -1.16 11.77 5.39
C ARG A 85 -0.27 13.01 5.41
N GLY A 86 0.19 13.46 4.24
CA GLY A 86 0.98 14.70 4.08
C GLY A 86 2.13 14.81 5.07
N GLN A 87 2.25 15.96 5.76
CA GLN A 87 3.31 16.23 6.73
C GLN A 87 3.33 15.29 7.94
N ASN A 88 2.22 14.58 8.20
CA ASN A 88 2.16 13.58 9.26
C ASN A 88 2.70 12.22 8.85
N LEU A 89 2.92 12.00 7.55
CA LEU A 89 3.30 10.71 6.97
C LEU A 89 2.32 9.61 7.42
N LEU A 90 2.82 8.60 8.11
CA LEU A 90 2.04 7.54 8.76
C LEU A 90 2.13 7.62 10.30
N GLY A 91 2.58 8.76 10.83
CA GLY A 91 2.73 9.02 12.25
C GLY A 91 1.65 9.95 12.83
N TYR A 92 1.87 10.36 14.08
CA TYR A 92 0.87 11.08 14.89
C TYR A 92 1.11 12.59 15.01
N LYS A 93 2.17 13.13 14.40
CA LYS A 93 2.54 14.57 14.44
C LYS A 93 3.13 15.00 13.11
N HIS A 94 3.32 16.30 12.90
CA HIS A 94 4.08 16.79 11.74
C HIS A 94 5.56 16.43 11.88
N TYR A 95 6.17 16.08 10.75
CA TYR A 95 7.60 15.87 10.63
C TYR A 95 8.25 17.02 9.84
N SER A 96 9.55 17.19 10.01
CA SER A 96 10.35 18.11 9.20
C SER A 96 10.45 17.59 7.75
N ASP A 97 10.69 18.51 6.81
CA ASP A 97 10.66 18.22 5.39
C ASP A 97 11.69 17.15 4.97
N ASP A 98 12.85 17.09 5.64
CA ASP A 98 13.88 16.07 5.42
C ASP A 98 13.37 14.64 5.71
N VAL A 99 12.59 14.48 6.77
CA VAL A 99 11.95 13.19 7.11
C VAL A 99 10.85 12.85 6.10
N VAL A 100 10.09 13.85 5.64
CA VAL A 100 9.05 13.66 4.63
C VAL A 100 9.65 13.23 3.30
N GLU A 101 10.68 13.93 2.84
CA GLU A 101 11.40 13.64 1.60
C GLU A 101 12.01 12.24 1.64
N GLU A 102 12.70 11.90 2.73
CA GLU A 102 13.32 10.59 2.88
C GLU A 102 12.28 9.46 2.93
N PHE A 103 11.15 9.67 3.61
CA PHE A 103 10.08 8.68 3.68
C PHE A 103 9.48 8.41 2.30
N VAL A 104 9.18 9.46 1.52
CA VAL A 104 8.65 9.32 0.14
C VAL A 104 9.69 8.65 -0.76
N ARG A 105 10.95 9.08 -0.69
CA ARG A 105 12.05 8.49 -1.47
C ARG A 105 12.20 6.99 -1.21
N LEU A 106 12.15 6.57 0.05
CA LEU A 106 12.23 5.16 0.44
C LEU A 106 10.97 4.39 0.04
N SER A 107 9.78 4.99 0.13
CA SER A 107 8.51 4.37 -0.32
C SER A 107 8.56 4.02 -1.80
N ILE A 108 8.97 4.98 -2.64
CA ILE A 108 9.13 4.77 -4.09
C ILE A 108 10.21 3.73 -4.37
N LYS A 109 11.38 3.83 -3.72
CA LYS A 109 12.49 2.88 -3.89
C LYS A 109 12.08 1.42 -3.60
N ASN A 110 11.16 1.20 -2.67
CA ASN A 110 10.72 -0.14 -2.29
C ASN A 110 9.51 -0.64 -3.09
N GLY A 111 8.93 0.18 -3.98
CA GLY A 111 7.95 -0.28 -4.96
C GLY A 111 6.62 0.48 -5.01
N ILE A 112 6.45 1.57 -4.25
CA ILE A 112 5.27 2.44 -4.43
C ILE A 112 5.38 3.21 -5.75
N ASP A 113 4.33 3.13 -6.56
CA ASP A 113 4.20 3.81 -7.84
C ASP A 113 3.28 5.05 -7.76
N VAL A 114 2.32 5.05 -6.82
CA VAL A 114 1.34 6.13 -6.60
C VAL A 114 1.27 6.47 -5.10
N VAL A 115 1.47 7.74 -4.76
CA VAL A 115 1.42 8.28 -3.39
C VAL A 115 0.18 9.14 -3.21
#